data_AF-A0A0F7N0R4-F1
#
_entry.id   AF-A0A0F7N0R4-F1
#
_cell.length_a   1.000
_cell.length_b   1.000
_cell.length_c   1.000
_cell.angle_alpha   90.00
_cell.angle_beta   90.00
_cell.angle_gamma   90.00
#
_symmetry.space_group_name_H-M   'P 1'
#
loop_
_entity.id
_entity.type
_entity.pdbx_description
1 polymer ?
#
loop_
_entity_poly.entity_id
_entity_poly.type
_entity_poly.pdbx_seq_one_letter_code
_entity_poly.pdbx_strand_id
1 'polypeptide(L)'
;MAAGTATLERPTSLPVPADRRVPARPVERRAVWWAACLICGGLAGLLLAVVGTLRGARPSRRRVLIVVWGTVVQAVLACAFAVLGSGGQIRPCAAPGEGGGVWQTARTVLNAPVSGAALLYAAGEGGEIYHCAANGTTAVILDDGFARAGTMYGTVFLTDQRAETQSPRMRKLSEHEARHSDQWALGSLLAGPAAFPALYAADEVFFPGAYNHFEQAAGLEDGGYDPPPDSPPAAGRLAVLSVGVLVGYTLAASPGRRRPAPVVRPGPVPAALHDPGADRGRETAKPAGRR
;
A
#
# COMPACT_ATOMS: atom_id res chain seq x y z
N MET A 1 69.66 -9.80 -43.17
CA MET A 1 68.45 -10.41 -42.57
C MET A 1 67.47 -9.27 -42.27
N ALA A 2 66.44 -9.10 -43.10
CA ALA A 2 65.47 -8.02 -42.95
C ALA A 2 64.22 -8.55 -42.24
N ALA A 3 63.89 -7.95 -41.10
CA ALA A 3 62.70 -8.29 -40.32
C ALA A 3 61.46 -7.69 -41.02
N GLY A 4 60.59 -8.55 -41.54
CA GLY A 4 59.32 -8.14 -42.14
C GLY A 4 58.31 -7.72 -41.09
N THR A 5 57.95 -6.44 -41.07
CA THR A 5 56.81 -5.89 -40.33
C THR A 5 55.50 -6.37 -40.97
N ALA A 6 54.82 -7.31 -40.30
CA ALA A 6 53.47 -7.73 -40.67
C ALA A 6 52.44 -6.69 -40.17
N THR A 7 51.83 -5.96 -41.09
CA THR A 7 50.71 -5.05 -40.83
C THR A 7 49.46 -5.87 -40.54
N LEU A 8 49.00 -5.84 -39.29
CA LEU A 8 47.75 -6.48 -38.87
C LEU A 8 46.57 -5.67 -39.42
N GLU A 9 45.93 -6.15 -40.49
CA GLU A 9 44.70 -5.55 -41.00
C GLU A 9 43.58 -5.65 -39.96
N ARG A 10 42.98 -4.49 -39.66
CA ARG A 10 41.86 -4.38 -38.73
C ARG A 10 40.63 -5.03 -39.37
N PRO A 11 40.03 -6.06 -38.76
CA PRO A 11 38.87 -6.73 -39.34
C PRO A 11 37.72 -5.73 -39.51
N THR A 12 37.26 -5.58 -40.74
CA THR A 12 36.13 -4.76 -41.14
C THR A 12 34.90 -5.28 -40.41
N SER A 13 34.44 -4.53 -39.41
CA SER A 13 33.23 -4.85 -38.66
C SER A 13 32.04 -4.88 -39.61
N LEU A 14 31.44 -6.06 -39.78
CA LEU A 14 30.23 -6.22 -40.58
C LEU A 14 29.13 -5.27 -40.08
N PRO A 15 28.40 -4.59 -40.98
CA PRO A 15 27.31 -3.71 -40.60
C PRO A 15 26.27 -4.51 -39.82
N VAL A 16 26.07 -4.16 -38.55
CA VAL A 16 24.99 -4.74 -37.73
C VAL A 16 23.67 -4.36 -38.40
N PRO A 17 22.82 -5.32 -38.80
CA PRO A 17 21.57 -5.02 -39.49
C PRO A 17 20.70 -4.12 -38.61
N ALA A 18 20.26 -2.99 -39.18
CA ALA A 18 19.54 -1.93 -38.51
C ALA A 18 18.14 -2.31 -37.99
N ASP A 19 17.70 -3.55 -38.23
CA ASP A 19 16.28 -3.96 -38.17
C ASP A 19 15.80 -4.56 -36.84
N ARG A 20 16.59 -4.52 -35.77
CA ARG A 20 16.10 -4.88 -34.42
C ARG A 20 16.10 -3.70 -33.46
N ARG A 21 15.47 -2.58 -33.88
CA ARG A 21 14.99 -1.61 -32.88
C ARG A 21 13.82 -2.24 -32.14
N VAL A 22 14.09 -2.76 -30.94
CA VAL A 22 13.04 -3.19 -30.01
C VAL A 22 12.09 -2.00 -29.83
N PRO A 23 10.79 -2.13 -30.14
CA PRO A 23 9.86 -1.02 -30.04
C PRO A 23 9.91 -0.46 -28.62
N ALA A 24 10.09 0.86 -28.52
CA ALA A 24 10.05 1.55 -27.24
C ALA A 24 8.72 1.20 -26.58
N ARG A 25 8.77 0.59 -25.39
CA ARG A 25 7.54 0.23 -24.67
C ARG A 25 6.77 1.51 -24.34
N PRO A 26 5.45 1.54 -24.57
CA PRO A 26 4.65 2.74 -24.38
C PRO A 26 4.70 3.22 -22.92
N VAL A 27 4.91 4.53 -22.75
CA VAL A 27 5.00 5.23 -21.46
C VAL A 27 3.72 5.05 -20.63
N GLU A 28 2.56 4.93 -21.29
CA GLU A 28 1.23 4.78 -20.69
C GLU A 28 1.14 3.60 -19.70
N ARG A 29 1.79 2.47 -20.02
CA ARG A 29 1.77 1.28 -19.14
C ARG A 29 2.48 1.54 -17.81
N ARG A 30 3.38 2.52 -17.74
CA ARG A 30 4.09 2.88 -16.51
C ARG A 30 3.20 3.71 -15.60
N ALA A 31 2.48 4.68 -16.16
CA ALA A 31 1.58 5.54 -15.39
C ALA A 31 0.46 4.73 -14.72
N VAL A 32 -0.18 3.82 -15.46
CA VAL A 32 -1.22 2.93 -14.90
C VAL A 32 -0.66 2.06 -13.76
N TRP A 33 0.55 1.52 -13.94
CA TRP A 33 1.22 0.73 -12.91
C TRP A 33 1.51 1.56 -11.64
N TRP A 34 1.99 2.79 -11.80
CA TRP A 34 2.28 3.70 -10.70
C TRP A 34 1.01 4.10 -9.94
N ALA A 35 -0.07 4.43 -10.65
CA ALA A 35 -1.36 4.75 -10.06
C ALA A 35 -1.92 3.57 -9.25
N ALA A 36 -1.86 2.35 -9.78
CA ALA A 36 -2.29 1.15 -9.07
C ALA A 36 -1.47 0.91 -7.79
N CYS A 37 -0.16 1.17 -7.83
CA CYS A 37 0.70 1.08 -6.64
C CYS A 37 0.39 2.16 -5.60
N LEU A 38 0.02 3.37 -6.04
CA LEU A 38 -0.43 4.45 -5.16
C LEU A 38 -1.74 4.08 -4.45
N ILE A 39 -2.72 3.54 -5.19
CA ILE A 39 -4.02 3.13 -4.62
C ILE A 39 -3.86 2.01 -3.59
N CYS A 40 -3.00 1.02 -3.87
CA CYS A 40 -2.82 -0.13 -2.99
C CYS A 40 -1.89 0.13 -1.79
N GLY A 41 -0.86 0.94 -1.98
CA GLY A 41 0.24 1.07 -1.02
C GLY A 41 0.62 2.51 -0.69
N GLY A 42 -0.22 3.48 -1.04
CA GLY A 42 0.04 4.90 -0.79
C GLY A 42 1.31 5.41 -1.48
N LEU A 43 1.85 6.49 -0.94
CA LEU A 43 3.09 7.12 -1.40
C LEU A 43 4.28 6.15 -1.33
N ALA A 44 4.34 5.26 -0.33
CA ALA A 44 5.37 4.24 -0.24
C ALA A 44 5.32 3.25 -1.42
N GLY A 45 4.12 2.76 -1.78
CA GLY A 45 3.89 1.90 -2.92
C GLY A 45 4.31 2.56 -4.24
N LEU A 46 3.92 3.83 -4.43
CA LEU A 46 4.29 4.64 -5.58
C LEU A 46 5.82 4.81 -5.68
N LEU A 47 6.49 5.20 -4.61
CA LEU A 47 7.94 5.40 -4.57
C LEU A 47 8.68 4.11 -4.96
N LEU A 48 8.28 2.97 -4.41
CA LEU A 48 8.87 1.67 -4.75
C LEU A 48 8.67 1.31 -6.23
N ALA A 49 7.52 1.65 -6.80
CA ALA A 49 7.21 1.41 -8.21
C ALA A 49 8.04 2.30 -9.14
N VAL A 50 8.18 3.59 -8.82
CA VAL A 50 9.00 4.56 -9.57
C VAL A 50 10.47 4.16 -9.53
N VAL A 51 11.03 3.93 -8.35
CA VAL A 51 12.44 3.51 -8.18
C VAL A 51 12.71 2.19 -8.91
N GLY A 52 11.80 1.22 -8.81
CA GLY A 52 11.90 -0.04 -9.55
C GLY A 52 11.93 0.18 -11.07
N THR A 53 11.08 1.07 -11.57
CA THR A 53 11.00 1.42 -13.00
C THR A 53 12.28 2.11 -13.48
N LEU A 54 12.80 3.08 -12.70
CA LEU A 54 14.04 3.79 -13.01
C LEU A 54 15.26 2.87 -13.02
N ARG A 55 15.25 1.82 -12.19
CA ARG A 55 16.30 0.78 -12.18
C ARG A 55 16.13 -0.29 -13.27
N GLY A 56 15.12 -0.17 -14.13
CA GLY A 56 14.82 -1.17 -15.16
C GLY A 56 14.31 -2.51 -14.61
N ALA A 57 13.94 -2.57 -13.33
CA ALA A 57 13.38 -3.77 -12.73
C ALA A 57 11.98 -4.02 -13.30
N ARG A 58 11.70 -5.28 -13.66
CA ARG A 58 10.36 -5.69 -14.08
C ARG A 58 9.63 -6.26 -12.87
N PRO A 59 8.40 -5.79 -12.57
CA PRO A 59 7.62 -6.41 -11.50
C PRO A 59 7.35 -7.88 -11.86
N SER A 60 7.38 -8.75 -10.84
CA SER A 60 7.01 -10.15 -11.03
C SER A 60 5.52 -10.25 -11.39
N ARG A 61 5.12 -11.31 -12.13
CA ARG A 61 3.71 -11.54 -12.48
C ARG A 61 2.80 -11.57 -11.25
N ARG A 62 3.28 -12.19 -10.15
CA ARG A 62 2.57 -12.23 -8.87
C ARG A 62 2.32 -10.84 -8.30
N ARG A 63 3.34 -9.97 -8.27
CA ARG A 63 3.20 -8.59 -7.78
C ARG A 63 2.21 -7.80 -8.63
N VAL A 64 2.26 -7.97 -9.96
CA VAL A 64 1.30 -7.32 -10.86
C VAL A 64 -0.12 -7.77 -10.55
N LEU A 65 -0.36 -9.09 -10.41
CA LEU A 65 -1.68 -9.62 -10.09
C LEU A 65 -2.21 -9.09 -8.76
N ILE A 66 -1.39 -9.08 -7.70
CA ILE A 66 -1.78 -8.57 -6.38
C ILE A 66 -2.21 -7.10 -6.45
N VAL A 67 -1.40 -6.25 -7.10
CA VAL A 67 -1.69 -4.81 -7.21
C VAL A 67 -2.92 -4.54 -8.09
N VAL A 68 -3.12 -5.32 -9.16
CA VAL A 68 -4.31 -5.20 -10.01
C VAL A 68 -5.56 -5.58 -9.22
N TRP A 69 -5.58 -6.74 -8.57
CA TRP A 69 -6.72 -7.18 -7.76
C TRP A 69 -6.98 -6.24 -6.58
N GLY A 70 -5.94 -5.80 -5.88
CA GLY A 70 -6.07 -4.80 -4.81
C GLY A 70 -6.72 -3.51 -5.31
N THR A 71 -6.28 -2.99 -6.46
CA THR A 71 -6.88 -1.79 -7.07
C THR A 71 -8.35 -2.01 -7.43
N VAL A 72 -8.69 -3.18 -7.99
CA VAL A 72 -10.09 -3.51 -8.34
C VAL A 72 -10.97 -3.55 -7.09
N VAL A 73 -10.53 -4.23 -6.03
CA VAL A 73 -11.27 -4.29 -4.76
C VAL A 73 -11.46 -2.87 -4.20
N GLN A 74 -10.40 -2.07 -4.15
CA GLN A 74 -10.46 -0.69 -3.66
C GLN A 74 -11.45 0.18 -4.45
N ALA A 75 -11.47 0.04 -5.79
CA ALA A 75 -12.41 0.75 -6.64
C ALA A 75 -13.86 0.31 -6.39
N VAL A 76 -14.12 -1.00 -6.28
CA VAL A 76 -15.46 -1.53 -5.97
C VAL A 76 -15.96 -1.03 -4.63
N LEU A 77 -15.09 -1.05 -3.60
CA LEU A 77 -15.45 -0.54 -2.28
C LEU A 77 -15.70 0.97 -2.29
N ALA A 78 -14.87 1.76 -2.97
CA ALA A 78 -15.11 3.20 -3.12
C ALA A 78 -16.43 3.49 -3.87
N CYS A 79 -16.78 2.69 -4.88
CA CYS A 79 -18.09 2.78 -5.53
C CYS A 79 -19.23 2.43 -4.56
N ALA A 80 -19.08 1.40 -3.73
CA ALA A 80 -20.07 1.06 -2.72
C ALA A 80 -20.26 2.21 -1.72
N PHE A 81 -19.18 2.88 -1.32
CA PHE A 81 -19.26 4.09 -0.49
C PHE A 81 -20.06 5.20 -1.17
N ALA A 82 -19.79 5.49 -2.44
CA ALA A 82 -20.50 6.53 -3.18
C ALA A 82 -22.00 6.22 -3.34
N VAL A 83 -22.36 4.96 -3.59
CA VAL A 83 -23.75 4.53 -3.76
C VAL A 83 -24.48 4.49 -2.43
N LEU A 84 -23.99 3.71 -1.46
CA LEU A 84 -24.66 3.50 -0.17
C LEU A 84 -24.63 4.77 0.69
N GLY A 85 -23.52 5.51 0.67
CA GLY A 85 -23.36 6.75 1.40
C GLY A 85 -24.17 7.92 0.83
N SER A 86 -24.80 7.78 -0.33
CA SER A 86 -25.73 8.79 -0.86
C SER A 86 -27.18 8.56 -0.41
N GLY A 87 -27.50 7.36 0.08
CA GLY A 87 -28.87 6.96 0.47
C GLY A 87 -29.20 7.17 1.95
N GLY A 88 -28.23 7.55 2.79
CA GLY A 88 -28.46 7.71 4.22
C GLY A 88 -29.29 8.95 4.56
N GLN A 89 -30.00 8.91 5.68
CA GLN A 89 -30.72 10.07 6.17
C GLN A 89 -29.72 11.11 6.70
N ILE A 90 -29.82 12.35 6.21
CA ILE A 90 -29.08 13.47 6.77
C ILE A 90 -29.76 13.85 8.09
N ARG A 91 -29.07 13.65 9.21
CA ARG A 91 -29.53 14.17 10.52
C ARG A 91 -28.65 15.34 10.93
N PRO A 92 -29.23 16.42 11.47
CA PRO A 92 -28.44 17.47 12.10
C PRO A 92 -27.67 16.89 13.28
N CYS A 93 -26.35 16.90 13.22
CA CYS A 93 -25.49 16.64 14.36
C CYS A 93 -25.19 17.94 15.10
N ALA A 94 -25.07 17.87 16.41
CA ALA A 94 -24.71 19.00 17.26
C ALA A 94 -23.22 19.40 17.19
N ALA A 95 -22.51 19.13 16.09
CA ALA A 95 -21.09 19.49 15.99
C ALA A 95 -20.95 20.92 15.39
N PRO A 96 -20.29 21.86 16.09
CA PRO A 96 -19.95 23.16 15.53
C PRO A 96 -18.80 22.97 14.54
N GLY A 97 -19.11 23.09 13.26
CA GLY A 97 -18.09 23.04 12.21
C GLY A 97 -18.68 23.52 10.89
N GLU A 98 -17.95 24.39 10.19
CA GLU A 98 -18.18 24.64 8.78
C GLU A 98 -17.80 23.38 8.02
N GLY A 99 -18.76 22.47 7.84
CA GLY A 99 -18.56 21.30 7.00
C GLY A 99 -18.06 21.76 5.63
N GLY A 100 -16.88 21.29 5.23
CA GLY A 100 -16.24 21.69 3.98
C GLY A 100 -14.73 21.84 4.08
N GLY A 101 -14.12 22.15 2.93
CA GLY A 101 -12.69 22.39 2.82
C GLY A 101 -11.93 21.25 2.15
N VAL A 102 -10.75 21.61 1.61
CA VAL A 102 -9.91 20.72 0.80
C VAL A 102 -9.48 19.48 1.58
N TRP A 103 -9.17 19.63 2.87
CA TRP A 103 -8.79 18.49 3.71
C TRP A 103 -9.93 17.51 3.91
N GLN A 104 -11.13 17.99 4.24
CA GLN A 104 -12.29 17.12 4.42
C GLN A 104 -12.62 16.36 3.13
N THR A 105 -12.57 17.02 1.96
CA THR A 105 -12.73 16.34 0.67
C THR A 105 -11.64 15.30 0.43
N ALA A 106 -10.37 15.64 0.65
CA ALA A 106 -9.26 14.72 0.48
C ALA A 106 -9.41 13.49 1.38
N ARG A 107 -9.74 13.70 2.65
CA ARG A 107 -9.99 12.65 3.64
C ARG A 107 -11.12 11.72 3.21
N THR A 108 -12.26 12.26 2.76
CA THR A 108 -13.37 11.46 2.24
C THR A 108 -12.96 10.60 1.06
N VAL A 109 -12.20 11.15 0.11
CA VAL A 109 -11.69 10.39 -1.06
C VAL A 109 -10.72 9.29 -0.64
N LEU A 110 -9.77 9.61 0.24
CA LEU A 110 -8.76 8.64 0.72
C LEU A 110 -9.40 7.50 1.52
N ASN A 111 -10.44 7.80 2.30
CA ASN A 111 -11.13 6.82 3.13
C ASN A 111 -12.24 6.06 2.40
N ALA A 112 -12.69 6.52 1.22
CA ALA A 112 -13.82 5.95 0.49
C ALA A 112 -13.78 4.41 0.36
N PRO A 113 -12.65 3.75 0.03
CA PRO A 113 -12.63 2.29 -0.01
C PRO A 113 -12.94 1.63 1.34
N VAL A 114 -12.32 2.09 2.43
CA VAL A 114 -12.53 1.49 3.76
C VAL A 114 -13.95 1.80 4.26
N SER A 115 -14.41 3.03 4.07
CA SER A 115 -15.79 3.43 4.38
C SER A 115 -16.81 2.58 3.62
N GLY A 116 -16.54 2.26 2.35
CA GLY A 116 -17.41 1.42 1.54
C GLY A 116 -17.51 -0.02 2.01
N ALA A 117 -16.39 -0.59 2.48
CA ALA A 117 -16.41 -1.90 3.14
C ALA A 117 -17.28 -1.89 4.41
N ALA A 118 -17.14 -0.85 5.23
CA ALA A 118 -17.96 -0.70 6.44
C ALA A 118 -19.45 -0.54 6.12
N LEU A 119 -19.81 0.23 5.08
CA LEU A 119 -21.21 0.37 4.66
C LEU A 119 -21.78 -0.93 4.05
N LEU A 120 -20.99 -1.69 3.30
CA LEU A 120 -21.43 -3.00 2.79
C LEU A 120 -21.69 -3.98 3.93
N TYR A 121 -20.80 -4.02 4.92
CA TYR A 121 -20.99 -4.81 6.13
C TYR A 121 -22.26 -4.38 6.86
N ALA A 122 -22.40 -3.09 7.16
CA ALA A 122 -23.57 -2.58 7.86
C ALA A 122 -24.88 -2.81 7.11
N ALA A 123 -24.90 -2.66 5.78
CA ALA A 123 -26.07 -2.98 4.97
C ALA A 123 -26.45 -4.47 5.04
N GLY A 124 -25.45 -5.37 5.12
CA GLY A 124 -25.67 -6.80 5.34
C GLY A 124 -26.29 -7.12 6.71
N GLU A 125 -25.94 -6.34 7.73
CA GLU A 125 -26.47 -6.44 9.10
C GLU A 125 -27.78 -5.66 9.30
N GLY A 126 -28.33 -5.02 8.26
CA GLY A 126 -29.55 -4.23 8.36
C GLY A 126 -29.38 -2.89 9.10
N GLY A 127 -28.16 -2.36 9.16
CA GLY A 127 -27.82 -1.14 9.87
C GLY A 127 -28.49 0.13 9.35
N GLU A 128 -28.82 1.04 10.27
CA GLU A 128 -29.43 2.33 9.96
C GLU A 128 -28.35 3.40 9.75
N ILE A 129 -28.28 3.97 8.54
CA ILE A 129 -27.26 4.94 8.13
C ILE A 129 -27.69 6.38 8.44
N TYR A 130 -26.84 7.11 9.16
CA TYR A 130 -27.02 8.51 9.53
C TYR A 130 -25.80 9.35 9.13
N HIS A 131 -26.03 10.45 8.39
CA HIS A 131 -24.94 11.36 8.03
C HIS A 131 -24.79 12.51 9.01
N CYS A 132 -23.56 12.72 9.47
CA CYS A 132 -23.17 13.84 10.31
C CYS A 132 -22.50 14.93 9.47
N ALA A 133 -23.27 15.95 9.08
CA ALA A 133 -22.82 16.94 8.11
C ALA A 133 -21.61 17.78 8.58
N ALA A 134 -21.53 18.08 9.88
CA ALA A 134 -20.57 19.03 10.43
C ALA A 134 -19.10 18.58 10.32
N ASN A 135 -18.83 17.29 10.48
CA ASN A 135 -17.48 16.74 10.42
C ASN A 135 -17.33 15.69 9.32
N GLY A 136 -18.32 15.47 8.46
CA GLY A 136 -18.24 14.52 7.34
C GLY A 136 -18.12 13.04 7.75
N THR A 137 -18.48 12.70 8.99
CA THR A 137 -18.58 11.32 9.45
C THR A 137 -19.97 10.75 9.15
N THR A 138 -20.05 9.45 8.93
CA THR A 138 -21.31 8.72 8.75
C THR A 138 -21.43 7.76 9.93
N ALA A 139 -22.41 7.95 10.79
CA ALA A 139 -22.72 7.00 11.84
C ALA A 139 -23.65 5.92 11.29
N VAL A 140 -23.41 4.66 11.65
CA VAL A 140 -24.31 3.56 11.31
C VAL A 140 -24.65 2.80 12.57
N ILE A 141 -25.94 2.70 12.87
CA ILE A 141 -26.44 2.01 14.04
C ILE A 141 -26.72 0.57 13.66
N LEU A 142 -26.08 -0.37 14.36
CA LEU A 142 -26.36 -1.80 14.25
C LEU A 142 -27.14 -2.29 15.48
N ASP A 143 -27.98 -3.30 15.28
CA ASP A 143 -28.82 -3.88 16.34
C ASP A 143 -28.02 -4.78 17.28
N ASP A 144 -26.98 -5.45 16.75
CA ASP A 144 -26.10 -6.34 17.48
C ASP A 144 -24.62 -5.96 17.28
N GLY A 145 -23.96 -5.64 18.39
CA GLY A 145 -22.52 -5.88 18.56
C GLY A 145 -21.55 -4.84 17.99
N PHE A 146 -21.03 -3.99 18.87
CA PHE A 146 -19.61 -3.62 18.87
C PHE A 146 -19.11 -3.53 20.31
N ALA A 147 -17.80 -3.73 20.53
CA ALA A 147 -17.23 -3.58 21.86
C ALA A 147 -17.22 -2.10 22.29
N ARG A 148 -17.66 -1.84 23.53
CA ARG A 148 -17.56 -0.59 24.30
C ARG A 148 -18.36 0.64 23.85
N ALA A 149 -18.30 1.07 22.59
CA ALA A 149 -18.99 2.29 22.12
C ALA A 149 -19.17 2.40 20.59
N GLY A 150 -18.42 1.60 19.82
CA GLY A 150 -18.41 1.64 18.36
C GLY A 150 -16.99 1.50 17.81
N THR A 151 -16.83 1.60 16.49
CA THR A 151 -15.53 1.56 15.83
C THR A 151 -15.55 2.39 14.54
N MET A 152 -14.54 3.24 14.34
CA MET A 152 -14.37 4.02 13.12
C MET A 152 -13.63 3.24 12.02
N TYR A 153 -14.24 3.20 10.83
CA TYR A 153 -13.69 2.66 9.60
C TYR A 153 -13.68 3.75 8.52
N GLY A 154 -12.52 4.35 8.28
CA GLY A 154 -12.43 5.47 7.34
C GLY A 154 -13.22 6.68 7.85
N THR A 155 -14.37 6.96 7.24
CA THR A 155 -15.32 8.01 7.67
C THR A 155 -16.60 7.45 8.28
N VAL A 156 -16.70 6.13 8.44
CA VAL A 156 -17.92 5.44 8.89
C VAL A 156 -17.72 4.94 10.31
N PHE A 157 -18.52 5.45 11.24
CA PHE A 157 -18.54 5.03 12.63
C PHE A 157 -19.67 4.02 12.85
N LEU A 158 -19.31 2.75 13.07
CA LEU A 158 -20.29 1.70 13.38
C LEU A 158 -20.52 1.67 14.89
N THR A 159 -21.76 1.78 15.35
CA THR A 159 -22.10 1.87 16.77
C THR A 159 -23.42 1.17 17.10
N ASP A 160 -23.64 0.82 18.37
CA ASP A 160 -24.89 0.28 18.90
C ASP A 160 -25.76 1.36 19.59
N GLN A 161 -25.25 2.60 19.69
CA GLN A 161 -25.88 3.64 20.48
C GLN A 161 -27.09 4.26 19.76
N ARG A 162 -28.25 3.61 19.93
CA ARG A 162 -29.58 4.16 19.59
C ARG A 162 -29.94 5.41 20.41
N ALA A 163 -29.21 5.70 21.48
CA ALA A 163 -29.54 6.72 22.45
C ALA A 163 -28.60 7.93 22.33
N GLU A 164 -29.19 9.11 22.08
CA GLU A 164 -28.59 10.43 22.29
C GLU A 164 -27.58 10.96 21.26
N THR A 165 -27.99 10.96 19.98
CA THR A 165 -27.28 11.70 18.90
C THR A 165 -27.10 13.20 19.16
N GLN A 166 -27.75 13.76 20.18
CA GLN A 166 -27.73 15.19 20.53
C GLN A 166 -27.10 15.52 21.89
N SER A 167 -26.56 14.53 22.62
CA SER A 167 -25.94 14.84 23.91
C SER A 167 -24.58 15.56 23.73
N PRO A 168 -24.17 16.42 24.67
CA PRO A 168 -22.81 16.99 24.68
C PRO A 168 -21.71 15.93 24.67
N ARG A 169 -21.98 14.77 25.27
CA ARG A 169 -21.09 13.61 25.26
C ARG A 169 -20.92 13.05 23.85
N MET A 170 -22.03 12.87 23.10
CA MET A 170 -21.97 12.38 21.73
C MET A 170 -21.24 13.35 20.80
N ARG A 171 -21.34 14.66 21.05
CA ARG A 171 -20.55 15.65 20.30
C ARG A 171 -19.05 15.45 20.48
N LYS A 172 -18.60 15.36 21.74
CA LYS A 172 -17.20 15.08 22.06
C LYS A 172 -16.74 13.76 21.44
N LEU A 173 -17.55 12.71 21.56
CA LEU A 173 -17.26 11.43 20.93
C LEU A 173 -17.12 11.56 19.41
N SER A 174 -18.02 12.28 18.75
CA SER A 174 -17.94 12.50 17.29
C SER A 174 -16.68 13.28 16.88
N GLU A 175 -16.19 14.20 17.71
CA GLU A 175 -14.91 14.90 17.48
C GLU A 175 -13.71 13.96 17.64
N HIS A 176 -13.73 13.09 18.64
CA HIS A 176 -12.74 12.02 18.83
C HIS A 176 -12.70 11.08 17.60
N GLU A 177 -13.86 10.58 17.20
CA GLU A 177 -14.03 9.68 16.05
C GLU A 177 -13.60 10.35 14.73
N ALA A 178 -13.87 11.65 14.55
CA ALA A 178 -13.42 12.40 13.38
C ALA A 178 -11.89 12.48 13.29
N ARG A 179 -11.17 12.56 14.43
CA ARG A 179 -9.70 12.52 14.43
C ARG A 179 -9.17 11.15 14.04
N HIS A 180 -9.83 10.06 14.40
CA HIS A 180 -9.51 8.73 13.85
C HIS A 180 -9.72 8.67 12.33
N SER A 181 -10.74 9.36 11.80
CA SER A 181 -10.92 9.48 10.35
C SER A 181 -9.74 10.17 9.65
N ASP A 182 -9.17 11.20 10.28
CA ASP A 182 -7.95 11.86 9.78
C ASP A 182 -6.75 10.90 9.80
N GLN A 183 -6.60 10.11 10.87
CA GLN A 183 -5.55 9.10 10.99
C GLN A 183 -5.69 8.00 9.92
N TRP A 184 -6.91 7.52 9.65
CA TRP A 184 -7.20 6.59 8.55
C TRP A 184 -6.77 7.14 7.19
N ALA A 185 -7.09 8.41 6.90
CA ALA A 185 -6.74 9.02 5.62
C ALA A 185 -5.24 9.22 5.48
N LEU A 186 -4.56 9.66 6.55
CA LEU A 186 -3.12 9.81 6.54
C LEU A 186 -2.42 8.46 6.36
N GLY A 187 -2.86 7.42 7.08
CA GLY A 187 -2.33 6.06 6.90
C GLY A 187 -2.53 5.55 5.48
N SER A 188 -3.74 5.73 4.93
CA SER A 188 -4.10 5.35 3.56
C SER A 188 -3.22 6.05 2.52
N LEU A 189 -3.01 7.36 2.68
CA LEU A 189 -2.14 8.15 1.81
C LEU A 189 -0.68 7.69 1.88
N LEU A 190 -0.15 7.44 3.07
CA LEU A 190 1.28 7.13 3.26
C LEU A 190 1.62 5.72 2.80
N ALA A 191 0.83 4.73 3.18
CA ALA A 191 1.18 3.32 3.03
C ALA A 191 0.01 2.40 2.60
N GLY A 192 -1.13 2.95 2.20
CA GLY A 192 -2.29 2.20 1.74
C GLY A 192 -3.32 1.93 2.85
N PRO A 193 -4.52 1.43 2.49
CA PRO A 193 -5.69 1.38 3.38
C PRO A 193 -5.47 0.57 4.66
N ALA A 194 -4.60 -0.44 4.64
CA ALA A 194 -4.35 -1.29 5.78
C ALA A 194 -3.32 -0.71 6.77
N ALA A 195 -2.70 0.43 6.46
CA ALA A 195 -1.60 0.96 7.26
C ALA A 195 -2.04 1.41 8.65
N PHE A 196 -3.11 2.22 8.73
CA PHE A 196 -3.62 2.69 10.02
C PHE A 196 -4.08 1.54 10.94
N PRO A 197 -4.98 0.61 10.54
CA PRO A 197 -5.43 -0.45 11.44
C PRO A 197 -4.29 -1.38 11.87
N ALA A 198 -3.29 -1.63 11.01
CA ALA A 198 -2.12 -2.41 11.38
C ALA A 198 -1.25 -1.70 12.42
N LEU A 199 -1.02 -0.39 12.26
CA LEU A 199 -0.27 0.41 13.23
C LEU A 199 -1.02 0.58 14.54
N TYR A 200 -2.33 0.84 14.48
CA TYR A 200 -3.19 0.92 15.65
C TYR A 200 -3.18 -0.39 16.42
N ALA A 201 -3.39 -1.53 15.75
CA ALA A 201 -3.39 -2.83 16.42
C ALA A 201 -2.00 -3.18 17.01
N ALA A 202 -0.92 -2.83 16.31
CA ALA A 202 0.42 -3.01 16.85
C ALA A 202 0.64 -2.14 18.11
N ASP A 203 0.21 -0.87 18.08
CA ASP A 203 0.32 0.02 19.23
C ASP A 203 -0.55 -0.46 20.40
N GLU A 204 -1.78 -0.90 20.15
CA GLU A 204 -2.71 -1.45 21.16
C GLU A 204 -2.14 -2.68 21.89
N VAL A 205 -1.40 -3.54 21.20
CA VAL A 205 -0.74 -4.70 21.81
C VAL A 205 0.31 -4.28 22.84
N PHE A 206 0.98 -3.14 22.62
CA PHE A 206 2.06 -2.65 23.49
C PHE A 206 1.59 -1.59 24.50
N PHE A 207 0.57 -0.82 24.14
CA PHE A 207 0.02 0.33 24.84
C PHE A 207 -1.51 0.27 24.78
N PRO A 208 -2.16 -0.63 25.54
CA PRO A 208 -3.59 -0.85 25.43
C PRO A 208 -4.43 0.34 25.96
N GLY A 209 -5.60 0.54 25.32
CA GLY A 209 -6.59 1.53 25.73
C GLY A 209 -6.06 2.96 25.73
N ALA A 210 -6.21 3.67 26.84
CA ALA A 210 -5.79 5.08 26.95
C ALA A 210 -4.27 5.31 26.79
N TYR A 211 -3.45 4.24 26.87
CA TYR A 211 -2.02 4.33 26.56
C TYR A 211 -1.73 4.36 25.05
N ASN A 212 -2.68 3.97 24.21
CA ASN A 212 -2.51 3.90 22.76
C ASN A 212 -2.29 5.32 22.22
N HIS A 213 -1.22 5.51 21.46
CA HIS A 213 -0.83 6.81 20.94
C HIS A 213 -1.85 7.37 19.95
N PHE A 214 -2.57 6.50 19.24
CA PHE A 214 -3.63 6.91 18.32
C PHE A 214 -4.88 7.38 19.07
N GLU A 215 -5.23 6.72 20.18
CA GLU A 215 -6.31 7.15 21.09
C GLU A 215 -5.96 8.50 21.75
N GLN A 216 -4.72 8.67 22.20
CA GLN A 216 -4.23 9.93 22.75
C GLN A 216 -4.27 11.07 21.72
N ALA A 217 -3.81 10.81 20.50
CA ALA A 217 -3.87 11.77 19.40
C ALA A 217 -5.31 12.08 18.96
N ALA A 218 -6.24 11.16 19.18
CA ALA A 218 -7.67 11.37 18.99
C ALA A 218 -8.36 12.05 20.19
N GLY A 219 -7.63 12.37 21.26
CA GLY A 219 -8.12 13.08 22.44
C GLY A 219 -8.93 12.17 23.36
N LEU A 220 -8.32 11.74 24.47
CA LEU A 220 -8.90 10.79 25.42
C LEU A 220 -10.20 11.28 26.07
N GLU A 221 -10.21 12.53 26.55
CA GLU A 221 -11.39 13.11 27.21
C GLU A 221 -12.60 13.11 26.28
N ASP A 222 -12.38 13.40 25.00
CA ASP A 222 -13.43 13.46 24.01
C ASP A 222 -14.00 12.07 23.68
N GLY A 223 -13.15 11.03 23.72
CA GLY A 223 -13.55 9.62 23.62
C GLY A 223 -14.16 9.04 24.90
N GLY A 224 -14.19 9.80 26.00
CA GLY A 224 -14.68 9.34 27.30
C GLY A 224 -13.72 8.41 28.05
N TYR A 225 -12.43 8.45 27.73
CA TYR A 225 -11.39 7.76 28.47
C TYR A 225 -10.88 8.60 29.64
N ASP A 226 -10.64 7.94 30.77
CA ASP A 226 -9.83 8.53 31.82
C ASP A 226 -8.37 8.63 31.37
N PRO A 227 -7.65 9.72 31.72
CA PRO A 227 -6.23 9.83 31.44
C PRO A 227 -5.48 8.61 32.02
N PRO A 228 -4.55 8.00 31.26
CA PRO A 228 -3.77 6.89 31.78
C PRO A 228 -2.89 7.37 32.95
N PRO A 229 -2.64 6.51 33.96
CA PRO A 229 -1.66 6.85 34.99
C PRO A 229 -0.27 7.12 34.39
N ASP A 230 0.52 7.98 35.03
CA ASP A 230 1.79 8.56 34.52
C ASP A 230 2.84 7.56 34.01
N SER A 231 2.72 6.27 34.34
CA SER A 231 3.66 5.23 33.95
C SER A 231 3.08 4.29 32.90
N PRO A 232 3.66 4.22 31.67
CA PRO A 232 3.20 3.26 30.67
C PRO A 232 3.41 1.81 31.15
N PRO A 233 2.68 0.84 30.57
CA PRO A 233 2.88 -0.57 30.87
C PRO A 233 4.34 -0.99 30.63
N ALA A 234 4.90 -1.80 31.53
CA ALA A 234 6.27 -2.30 31.40
C ALA A 234 6.49 -3.06 30.08
N ALA A 235 5.47 -3.77 29.60
CA ALA A 235 5.47 -4.48 28.33
C ALA A 235 5.71 -3.54 27.13
N GLY A 236 5.01 -2.40 27.06
CA GLY A 236 5.19 -1.43 25.98
C GLY A 236 6.60 -0.84 25.95
N ARG A 237 7.16 -0.51 27.11
CA ARG A 237 8.55 -0.04 27.22
C ARG A 237 9.55 -1.08 26.70
N LEU A 238 9.39 -2.35 27.11
CA LEU A 238 10.28 -3.42 26.68
C LEU A 238 10.16 -3.70 25.18
N ALA A 239 8.96 -3.61 24.61
CA ALA A 239 8.74 -3.79 23.19
C ALA A 239 9.43 -2.71 22.34
N VAL A 240 9.25 -1.43 22.69
CA VAL A 240 9.90 -0.31 22.00
C VAL A 240 11.42 -0.46 22.05
N LEU A 241 11.98 -0.81 23.22
CA LEU A 241 13.41 -1.08 23.36
C LEU A 241 13.86 -2.24 22.47
N SER A 242 13.10 -3.34 22.44
CA SER A 242 13.41 -4.53 21.63
C SER A 242 13.40 -4.23 20.13
N VAL A 243 12.39 -3.50 19.65
CA VAL A 243 12.29 -3.06 18.26
C VAL A 243 13.45 -2.11 17.91
N GLY A 244 13.76 -1.16 18.78
CA GLY A 244 14.88 -0.22 18.60
C GLY A 244 16.23 -0.95 18.48
N VAL A 245 16.49 -1.93 19.36
CA VAL A 245 17.69 -2.77 19.31
C VAL A 245 17.74 -3.58 18.01
N LEU A 246 16.64 -4.19 17.59
CA LEU A 246 16.58 -4.98 16.37
C LEU A 246 16.83 -4.12 15.12
N VAL A 247 16.18 -2.96 15.01
CA VAL A 247 16.39 -2.01 13.92
C VAL A 247 17.84 -1.54 13.90
N GLY A 248 18.37 -1.10 15.06
CA GLY A 248 19.78 -0.71 15.19
C GLY A 248 20.75 -1.81 14.76
N TYR A 249 20.49 -3.06 15.19
CA TYR A 249 21.28 -4.21 14.79
C TYR A 249 21.19 -4.48 13.28
N THR A 250 19.99 -4.50 12.68
CA THR A 250 19.84 -4.75 11.24
C THR A 250 20.50 -3.67 10.36
N LEU A 251 20.48 -2.41 10.81
CA LEU A 251 21.16 -1.31 10.13
C LEU A 251 22.68 -1.43 10.27
N ALA A 252 23.20 -1.78 11.45
CA ALA A 252 24.63 -1.95 11.70
C ALA A 252 25.20 -3.21 11.05
N ALA A 253 24.46 -4.31 11.05
CA ALA A 253 24.88 -5.61 10.53
C ALA A 253 24.57 -5.80 9.03
N SER A 254 23.76 -4.94 8.41
CA SER A 254 23.58 -4.93 6.96
C SER A 254 24.92 -4.60 6.31
N PRO A 255 25.65 -5.59 5.75
CA PRO A 255 26.98 -5.36 5.22
C PRO A 255 26.80 -4.37 4.09
N GLY A 256 27.30 -3.14 4.29
CA GLY A 256 27.01 -1.99 3.44
C GLY A 256 27.01 -2.44 2.00
N ARG A 257 25.81 -2.42 1.37
CA ARG A 257 25.49 -3.04 0.07
C ARG A 257 26.75 -3.07 -0.77
N ARG A 258 27.45 -4.20 -0.77
CA ARG A 258 28.71 -4.34 -1.52
C ARG A 258 28.38 -3.84 -2.91
N ARG A 259 29.05 -2.75 -3.34
CA ARG A 259 28.90 -2.23 -4.69
C ARG A 259 28.94 -3.45 -5.60
N PRO A 260 27.93 -3.67 -6.45
CA PRO A 260 27.97 -4.81 -7.37
C PRO A 260 29.33 -4.72 -8.04
N ALA A 261 30.16 -5.74 -7.83
CA ALA A 261 31.48 -5.79 -8.43
C ALA A 261 31.26 -5.54 -9.92
N PRO A 262 32.01 -4.61 -10.55
CA PRO A 262 31.83 -4.33 -11.96
C PRO A 262 31.83 -5.68 -12.68
N VAL A 263 30.72 -5.99 -13.34
CA VAL A 263 30.62 -7.19 -14.15
C VAL A 263 31.63 -7.00 -15.25
N VAL A 264 32.81 -7.59 -15.07
CA VAL A 264 33.80 -7.73 -16.13
C VAL A 264 33.10 -8.56 -17.17
N ARG A 265 32.56 -7.90 -18.20
CA ARG A 265 32.08 -8.61 -19.38
C ARG A 265 33.28 -9.44 -19.85
N PRO A 266 33.15 -10.77 -19.96
CA PRO A 266 34.17 -11.53 -20.65
C PRO A 266 34.38 -10.84 -21.99
N GLY A 267 35.64 -10.47 -22.27
CA GLY A 267 36.00 -9.96 -23.58
C GLY A 267 35.47 -10.93 -24.65
N PRO A 268 35.22 -10.45 -25.88
CA PRO A 268 34.80 -11.32 -26.97
C PRO A 268 35.72 -12.54 -26.96
N VAL A 269 35.14 -13.72 -26.73
CA VAL A 269 35.87 -14.97 -26.88
C VAL A 269 36.41 -14.92 -28.30
N PRO A 270 37.74 -14.90 -28.51
CA PRO A 270 38.29 -14.89 -29.84
C PRO A 270 37.63 -16.05 -30.56
N ALA A 271 36.99 -15.75 -31.69
CA ALA A 271 36.28 -16.73 -32.49
C ALA A 271 37.24 -17.91 -32.67
N ALA A 272 36.95 -19.01 -31.97
CA ALA A 272 37.68 -20.24 -32.17
C ALA A 272 37.58 -20.50 -33.66
N LEU A 273 38.75 -20.52 -34.28
CA LEU A 273 38.98 -20.78 -35.68
C LEU A 273 38.00 -21.87 -36.10
N HIS A 274 36.99 -21.47 -36.89
CA HIS A 274 35.96 -22.38 -37.33
C HIS A 274 36.67 -23.37 -38.25
N ASP A 275 36.98 -24.56 -37.72
CA ASP A 275 37.53 -25.66 -38.51
C ASP A 275 36.40 -26.13 -39.44
N PRO A 276 36.49 -25.90 -40.76
CA PRO A 276 35.43 -26.28 -41.70
C PRO A 276 35.41 -27.79 -41.98
N GLY A 277 36.21 -28.61 -41.29
CA GLY A 277 36.48 -29.99 -41.67
C GLY A 277 35.59 -31.11 -41.07
N ALA A 278 34.75 -30.84 -40.07
CA ALA A 278 34.18 -31.91 -39.24
C ALA A 278 32.75 -32.38 -39.59
N ASP A 279 32.19 -32.02 -40.75
CA ASP A 279 30.81 -32.40 -41.12
C ASP A 279 30.76 -33.57 -42.11
N ARG A 280 31.46 -34.67 -41.78
CA ARG A 280 31.27 -35.96 -42.45
C ARG A 280 30.67 -36.97 -41.49
N GLY A 281 29.38 -37.23 -41.67
CA GLY A 281 28.77 -38.52 -41.38
C GLY A 281 27.98 -38.59 -40.08
N ARG A 282 26.72 -38.12 -40.11
CA ARG A 282 25.70 -38.69 -39.23
C ARG A 282 24.53 -39.18 -40.06
N GLU A 283 24.67 -40.44 -40.47
CA GLU A 283 23.64 -41.26 -41.08
C GLU A 283 22.37 -41.26 -40.24
N THR A 284 21.27 -41.00 -40.92
CA THR A 284 19.90 -41.03 -40.43
C THR A 284 19.47 -42.47 -40.19
N ALA A 285 19.43 -42.89 -38.92
CA ALA A 285 18.70 -44.10 -38.53
C ALA A 285 17.22 -43.78 -38.37
N LYS A 286 16.42 -44.33 -39.28
CA LYS A 286 14.95 -44.31 -39.33
C LYS A 286 14.38 -45.23 -38.23
N PRO A 287 13.61 -44.75 -37.24
CA PRO A 287 12.99 -45.66 -36.28
C PRO A 287 11.80 -46.38 -36.95
N ALA A 288 11.88 -47.71 -36.92
CA ALA A 288 10.82 -48.61 -37.34
C ALA A 288 9.59 -48.46 -36.44
N GLY A 289 8.41 -48.48 -37.06
CA GLY A 289 7.14 -48.43 -36.37
C GLY A 289 6.91 -49.60 -35.43
N ARG A 290 6.08 -49.35 -34.41
CA ARG A 290 5.36 -50.40 -33.70
C ARG A 290 3.86 -50.13 -33.79
N ARG A 291 3.17 -51.24 -34.07
CA ARG A 291 1.72 -51.41 -34.12
C ARG A 291 1.11 -51.27 -32.73
#